data_AF-A0A395VAI9-F1
#
_entry.id   AF-A0A395VAI9-F1
#
_cell.length_a   1.000
_cell.length_b   1.000
_cell.length_c   1.000
_cell.angle_alpha   90.00
_cell.angle_beta   90.00
_cell.angle_gamma   90.00
#
_symmetry.space_group_name_H-M   'P 1'
#
loop_
_entity.id
_entity.type
_entity.pdbx_description
1 polymer ?
#
loop_
_entity_poly.entity_id
_entity_poly.type
_entity_poly.pdbx_seq_one_letter_code
_entity_poly.pdbx_strand_id
1 'polypeptide(L)'
;MPRKKDGRKVISVILTDKEYEQIKLLAAKKHVSMAEIERQFTLQGLNGTLTQDNIEYIVPIIREQLTSILNPMMERMIGLEAKSCIQSGTAAYLCAEAILKFVPPAQRAEVHESYDAARKKAVAAMQGKLT
;
A
#
# COMPACT_ATOMS: atom_id res chain seq x y z
N MET A 1 46.58 -20.40 -13.73
CA MET A 1 45.69 -20.67 -14.89
C MET A 1 44.80 -21.85 -14.54
N PRO A 2 43.46 -21.73 -14.53
CA PRO A 2 42.62 -22.89 -14.27
C PRO A 2 42.72 -23.86 -15.46
N ARG A 3 43.12 -25.11 -15.17
CA ARG A 3 43.34 -26.19 -16.14
C ARG A 3 42.08 -26.45 -16.96
N LYS A 4 42.23 -26.60 -18.29
CA LYS A 4 41.19 -27.13 -19.19
C LYS A 4 40.76 -28.50 -18.65
N LYS A 5 39.55 -28.57 -18.07
CA LYS A 5 38.85 -29.84 -17.82
C LYS A 5 38.10 -30.21 -19.09
N ASP A 6 38.02 -31.50 -19.36
CA ASP A 6 37.38 -32.06 -20.53
C ASP A 6 35.91 -31.57 -20.65
N GLY A 7 35.47 -31.24 -21.87
CA GLY A 7 34.11 -30.74 -22.14
C GLY A 7 33.86 -29.23 -22.02
N ARG A 8 34.83 -28.40 -21.61
CA ARG A 8 34.65 -26.92 -21.56
C ARG A 8 35.09 -26.24 -22.86
N LYS A 9 34.22 -25.38 -23.41
CA LYS A 9 34.52 -24.49 -24.56
C LYS A 9 34.82 -23.08 -24.06
N VAL A 10 35.73 -22.37 -24.75
CA VAL A 10 36.10 -20.99 -24.43
C VAL A 10 35.41 -20.07 -25.44
N ILE A 11 34.75 -19.04 -24.93
CA ILE A 11 34.15 -17.96 -25.70
C ILE A 11 34.90 -16.68 -25.32
N SER A 12 35.26 -15.86 -26.30
CA SER A 12 35.85 -14.54 -26.09
C SER A 12 34.81 -13.49 -26.43
N VAL A 13 34.58 -12.54 -25.54
CA VAL A 13 33.63 -11.43 -25.71
C VAL A 13 34.39 -10.12 -25.57
N ILE A 14 34.08 -9.14 -26.42
CA ILE A 14 34.61 -7.79 -26.33
C ILE A 14 33.58 -6.93 -25.62
N LEU A 15 33.97 -6.31 -24.52
CA LEU A 15 33.13 -5.44 -23.71
C LEU A 15 33.58 -3.99 -23.85
N THR A 16 32.66 -3.07 -23.62
CA THR A 16 32.99 -1.65 -23.49
C THR A 16 33.71 -1.37 -22.16
N ASP A 17 34.47 -0.28 -22.09
CA ASP A 17 35.20 0.11 -20.87
C ASP A 17 34.28 0.23 -19.64
N LYS A 18 33.04 0.70 -19.86
CA LYS A 18 32.04 0.83 -18.80
C LYS A 18 31.60 -0.53 -18.25
N GLU A 19 31.31 -1.48 -19.14
CA GLU A 19 30.88 -2.84 -18.75
C GLU A 19 32.01 -3.58 -18.04
N TYR A 20 33.25 -3.42 -18.53
CA TYR A 20 34.44 -4.00 -17.91
C TYR A 20 34.64 -3.54 -16.47
N GLU A 21 34.59 -2.23 -16.22
CA GLU A 21 34.77 -1.68 -14.88
C GLU A 21 33.62 -2.08 -13.94
N GLN A 22 32.38 -2.16 -14.43
CA GLN A 22 31.25 -2.65 -13.63
C GLN A 22 31.43 -4.12 -13.22
N ILE A 23 31.86 -4.99 -14.12
CA ILE A 23 32.11 -6.41 -13.82
C ILE A 23 33.27 -6.54 -12.83
N LYS A 24 34.30 -5.71 -12.96
CA LYS A 24 35.46 -5.69 -12.05
C LYS A 24 35.07 -5.28 -10.64
N LEU A 25 34.25 -4.24 -10.50
CA LEU A 25 33.72 -3.82 -9.20
C LEU A 25 32.84 -4.90 -8.56
N LEU A 26 32.00 -5.57 -9.34
CA LEU A 26 31.15 -6.66 -8.87
C LEU A 26 31.96 -7.89 -8.46
N ALA A 27 33.00 -8.23 -9.23
CA ALA A 27 33.95 -9.31 -8.92
C ALA A 27 34.69 -9.03 -7.60
N ALA A 28 35.15 -7.80 -7.40
CA ALA A 28 35.79 -7.37 -6.16
C ALA A 28 34.84 -7.46 -4.95
N LYS A 29 33.59 -7.00 -5.11
CA LYS A 29 32.58 -7.04 -4.04
C LYS A 29 32.18 -8.47 -3.64
N LYS A 30 32.12 -9.40 -4.61
CA LYS A 30 31.71 -10.79 -4.39
C LYS A 30 32.89 -11.75 -4.14
N HIS A 31 34.12 -11.25 -4.16
CA HIS A 31 35.36 -12.05 -4.01
C HIS A 31 35.45 -13.24 -4.98
N VAL A 32 35.03 -13.04 -6.23
CA VAL A 32 35.08 -14.06 -7.29
C VAL A 32 35.77 -13.50 -8.54
N SER A 33 36.20 -14.37 -9.46
CA SER A 33 36.79 -13.93 -10.73
C SER A 33 35.76 -13.31 -11.66
N MET A 34 36.16 -12.33 -12.49
CA MET A 34 35.29 -11.70 -13.49
C MET A 34 34.63 -12.73 -14.44
N ALA A 35 35.38 -13.75 -14.86
CA ALA A 35 34.85 -14.84 -15.69
C ALA A 35 33.74 -15.66 -15.02
N GLU A 36 33.75 -15.77 -13.69
CA GLU A 36 32.69 -16.48 -12.95
C GLU A 36 31.42 -15.61 -12.83
N ILE A 37 31.58 -14.30 -12.71
CA ILE A 37 30.46 -13.34 -12.77
C ILE A 37 29.76 -13.40 -14.13
N GLU A 38 30.52 -13.33 -15.21
CA GLU A 38 29.98 -13.43 -16.57
C GLU A 38 29.32 -14.78 -16.82
N ARG A 39 29.91 -15.87 -16.32
CA ARG A 39 29.31 -17.19 -16.40
C ARG A 39 27.99 -17.27 -15.63
N GLN A 40 27.92 -16.70 -14.43
CA GLN A 40 26.68 -16.65 -13.65
C GLN A 40 25.59 -15.86 -14.38
N PHE A 41 25.93 -14.69 -14.93
CA PHE A 41 24.97 -13.90 -15.71
C PHE A 41 24.55 -14.60 -16.99
N THR A 42 25.48 -15.29 -17.66
CA THR A 42 25.16 -16.07 -18.86
C THR A 42 24.25 -17.24 -18.52
N LEU A 43 24.50 -17.95 -17.41
CA LEU A 43 23.62 -19.02 -16.92
C LEU A 43 22.24 -18.49 -16.50
N GLN A 44 22.18 -17.32 -15.85
CA GLN A 44 20.92 -16.66 -15.50
C GLN A 44 20.15 -16.19 -16.75
N GLY A 45 20.84 -15.71 -17.78
CA GLY A 45 20.26 -15.36 -19.08
C GLY A 45 19.77 -16.59 -19.86
N LEU A 46 20.53 -17.69 -19.83
CA LEU A 46 20.16 -18.96 -20.48
C LEU A 46 19.02 -19.68 -19.76
N ASN A 47 18.93 -19.55 -18.43
CA ASN A 47 17.86 -20.13 -17.61
C ASN A 47 16.57 -19.28 -17.61
N GLY A 48 16.46 -18.26 -18.46
CA GLY A 48 15.21 -17.52 -18.68
C GLY A 48 14.88 -16.42 -17.65
N THR A 49 15.83 -16.00 -16.81
CA THR A 49 15.59 -14.91 -15.84
C THR A 49 16.02 -13.55 -16.39
N LEU A 50 15.36 -13.09 -17.47
CA LEU A 50 15.46 -11.69 -17.90
C LEU A 50 14.27 -10.90 -17.34
N THR A 51 14.19 -10.84 -16.01
CA THR A 51 13.53 -9.84 -15.16
C THR A 51 12.03 -9.53 -15.34
N GLN A 52 11.42 -9.82 -16.49
CA GLN A 52 10.07 -9.38 -16.87
C GLN A 52 9.00 -10.41 -16.49
N ASP A 53 9.25 -11.70 -16.75
CA ASP A 53 8.33 -12.78 -16.38
C ASP A 53 8.15 -12.92 -14.85
N ASN A 54 9.17 -12.56 -14.07
CA ASN A 54 9.10 -12.59 -12.60
C ASN A 54 8.21 -11.48 -12.03
N ILE A 55 8.14 -10.33 -12.69
CA ILE A 55 7.26 -9.23 -12.26
C ILE A 55 5.80 -9.64 -12.47
N GLU A 56 5.48 -10.27 -13.60
CA GLU A 56 4.13 -10.76 -13.88
C GLU A 56 3.66 -11.83 -12.90
N TYR A 57 4.58 -12.63 -12.35
CA TYR A 57 4.29 -13.59 -11.28
C TYR A 57 4.16 -12.95 -9.89
N ILE A 58 5.03 -12.00 -9.55
CA ILE A 58 5.09 -11.40 -8.21
C ILE A 58 3.95 -10.38 -7.99
N VAL A 59 3.56 -9.62 -9.02
CA VAL A 59 2.50 -8.61 -8.93
C VAL A 59 1.15 -9.17 -8.46
N PRO A 60 0.59 -10.27 -9.00
CA PRO A 60 -0.67 -10.82 -8.51
C PRO A 60 -0.57 -11.31 -7.07
N ILE A 61 0.57 -11.89 -6.67
CA ILE A 61 0.80 -12.34 -5.30
C ILE A 61 0.77 -11.14 -4.35
N ILE A 62 1.47 -10.04 -4.67
CA ILE A 62 1.45 -8.83 -3.84
C ILE A 62 0.04 -8.25 -3.76
N ARG A 63 -0.70 -8.19 -4.88
CA ARG A 63 -2.09 -7.72 -4.89
C ARG A 63 -2.99 -8.58 -4.02
N GLU A 64 -2.86 -9.90 -4.10
CA GLU A 64 -3.64 -10.84 -3.30
C GLU A 64 -3.33 -10.68 -1.80
N GLN A 65 -2.05 -10.57 -1.43
CA GLN A 65 -1.65 -10.34 -0.05
C GLN A 65 -2.16 -9.00 0.50
N LEU A 66 -2.07 -7.91 -0.28
CA LEU A 66 -2.63 -6.62 0.11
C LEU A 66 -4.15 -6.69 0.25
N THR A 67 -4.85 -7.34 -0.68
CA THR A 67 -6.31 -7.49 -0.65
C THR A 67 -6.75 -8.31 0.56
N SER A 68 -6.04 -9.40 0.86
CA SER A 68 -6.28 -10.27 2.01
C SER A 68 -6.16 -9.52 3.35
N ILE A 69 -5.22 -8.58 3.46
CA ILE A 69 -5.03 -7.77 4.68
C ILE A 69 -6.04 -6.61 4.75
N LEU A 70 -6.27 -5.92 3.63
CA LEU A 70 -7.09 -4.71 3.60
C LEU A 70 -8.58 -5.00 3.69
N ASN A 71 -9.07 -6.08 3.07
CA ASN A 71 -10.50 -6.38 3.04
C ASN A 71 -11.10 -6.57 4.44
N PRO A 72 -10.53 -7.38 5.36
CA PRO A 72 -11.07 -7.53 6.71
C PRO A 72 -11.06 -6.22 7.49
N MET A 73 -10.04 -5.38 7.29
CA MET A 73 -9.96 -4.06 7.93
C MET A 73 -11.07 -3.13 7.43
N MET A 74 -11.32 -3.14 6.11
CA MET A 74 -12.35 -2.35 5.46
C MET A 74 -13.75 -2.78 5.89
N GLU A 75 -14.04 -4.09 5.88
CA GLU A 75 -15.32 -4.64 6.36
C GLU A 75 -15.58 -4.26 7.83
N ARG A 76 -14.55 -4.32 8.68
CA ARG A 76 -14.67 -3.88 10.07
C ARG A 76 -14.94 -2.38 10.16
N MET A 77 -14.28 -1.56 9.35
CA MET A 77 -14.47 -0.11 9.31
C MET A 77 -15.89 0.24 8.88
N ILE A 78 -16.39 -0.39 7.82
CA ILE A 78 -17.78 -0.26 7.34
C ILE A 78 -18.76 -0.64 8.46
N GLY A 79 -18.52 -1.75 9.16
CA GLY A 79 -19.36 -2.18 10.28
C GLY A 79 -19.37 -1.19 11.46
N LEU A 80 -18.23 -0.56 11.76
CA LEU A 80 -18.12 0.47 12.79
C LEU A 80 -18.80 1.78 12.37
N GLU A 81 -18.61 2.21 11.12
CA GLU A 81 -19.27 3.39 10.55
C GLU A 81 -20.79 3.20 10.52
N ALA A 82 -21.30 2.04 10.12
CA ALA A 82 -22.72 1.74 10.13
C ALA A 82 -23.31 1.84 11.55
N LYS A 83 -22.63 1.29 12.56
CA LYS A 83 -23.04 1.39 13.97
C LYS A 83 -22.99 2.83 14.47
N SER A 84 -21.96 3.58 14.11
CA SER A 84 -21.82 5.00 14.47
C SER A 84 -22.91 5.86 13.83
N CYS A 85 -23.26 5.58 12.56
CA CYS A 85 -24.35 6.24 11.86
C CYS A 85 -25.70 5.96 12.53
N ILE A 86 -25.98 4.69 12.87
CA ILE A 86 -27.20 4.32 13.61
C ILE A 86 -27.23 5.06 14.96
N GLN A 87 -26.14 5.02 15.73
CA GLN A 87 -26.06 5.70 17.02
C GLN A 87 -26.27 7.22 16.90
N SER A 88 -25.64 7.86 15.92
CA SER A 88 -25.79 9.29 15.66
C SER A 88 -27.22 9.64 15.24
N GLY A 89 -27.83 8.82 14.37
CA GLY A 89 -29.22 8.97 13.97
C GLY A 89 -30.17 8.82 15.15
N THR A 90 -30.02 7.76 15.94
CA THR A 90 -30.82 7.54 17.16
C THR A 90 -30.69 8.70 18.13
N ALA A 91 -29.49 9.22 18.37
CA ALA A 91 -29.29 10.39 19.23
C ALA A 91 -30.01 11.63 18.69
N ALA A 92 -29.92 11.90 17.39
CA ALA A 92 -30.60 13.04 16.77
C ALA A 92 -32.12 12.93 16.86
N TYR A 93 -32.69 11.76 16.56
CA TYR A 93 -34.13 11.51 16.68
C TYR A 93 -34.60 11.58 18.13
N LEU A 94 -33.85 11.01 19.07
CA LEU A 94 -34.17 11.08 20.50
C LEU A 94 -34.21 12.53 20.98
N CYS A 95 -33.24 13.36 20.57
CA CYS A 95 -33.25 14.79 20.88
C CYS A 95 -34.48 15.49 20.29
N ALA A 96 -34.82 15.22 19.04
CA ALA A 96 -36.00 15.81 18.40
C ALA A 96 -37.31 15.39 19.10
N GLU A 97 -37.47 14.11 19.40
CA GLU A 97 -38.63 13.58 20.12
C GLU A 97 -38.73 14.14 21.54
N ALA A 98 -37.60 14.25 22.26
CA ALA A 98 -37.58 14.83 23.60
C ALA A 98 -38.03 16.29 23.58
N ILE A 99 -37.58 17.08 22.62
CA ILE A 99 -38.02 18.47 22.44
C ILE A 99 -39.53 18.52 22.16
N LEU A 100 -40.04 17.66 21.26
CA LEU A 100 -41.46 17.63 20.92
C LEU A 100 -42.36 17.12 22.05
N LYS A 101 -41.86 16.23 22.92
CA LYS A 101 -42.65 15.62 23.99
C LYS A 101 -42.64 16.43 25.28
N PHE A 102 -41.52 17.03 25.65
CA PHE A 102 -41.35 17.68 26.96
C PHE A 102 -41.40 19.21 26.92
N VAL A 103 -41.19 19.85 25.75
CA VAL A 103 -41.23 21.31 25.66
C VAL A 103 -42.63 21.78 25.26
N PRO A 104 -43.24 22.72 26.02
CA PRO A 104 -44.52 23.32 25.65
C PRO A 104 -44.46 23.98 24.26
N PRO A 105 -45.53 23.94 23.46
CA PRO A 105 -45.52 24.44 22.07
C PRO A 105 -45.01 25.88 21.92
N ALA A 106 -45.30 26.76 22.88
CA ALA A 106 -44.88 28.17 22.87
C ALA A 106 -43.38 28.40 23.07
N GLN A 107 -42.64 27.40 23.57
CA GLN A 107 -41.19 27.49 23.84
C GLN A 107 -40.36 26.61 22.90
N ARG A 108 -41.00 25.93 21.93
CA ARG A 108 -40.29 25.16 20.92
C ARG A 108 -39.63 26.14 19.95
N ALA A 109 -38.31 26.23 20.01
CA ALA A 109 -37.55 26.79 18.91
C ALA A 109 -37.76 25.93 17.65
N GLU A 110 -37.62 26.52 16.46
CA GLU A 110 -37.64 25.74 15.23
C GLU A 110 -36.51 24.70 15.28
N VAL A 111 -36.89 23.43 15.16
CA VAL A 111 -35.96 22.29 15.21
C VAL A 111 -34.88 22.43 14.13
N HIS A 112 -35.24 23.01 12.99
CA HIS A 112 -34.33 23.26 11.87
C HIS A 112 -33.21 24.24 12.24
N GLU A 113 -33.53 25.38 12.84
CA GLU A 113 -32.51 26.39 13.22
C GLU A 113 -31.56 25.86 14.29
N SER A 114 -32.10 25.14 15.27
CA SER A 114 -31.32 24.51 16.34
C SER A 114 -30.37 23.43 15.78
N TYR A 115 -30.85 22.64 14.81
CA TYR A 115 -30.04 21.65 14.11
C TYR A 115 -28.90 22.30 13.30
N ASP A 116 -29.18 23.35 12.55
CA ASP A 116 -28.17 24.06 11.76
C ASP A 116 -27.10 24.73 12.63
N ALA A 117 -27.49 25.29 13.78
CA ALA A 117 -26.54 25.83 14.74
C ALA A 117 -25.65 24.75 15.34
N ALA A 118 -26.21 23.59 15.70
CA ALA A 118 -25.47 22.44 16.20
C ALA A 118 -24.51 21.88 15.14
N ARG A 119 -24.95 21.75 13.89
CA ARG A 119 -24.12 21.32 12.76
C ARG A 119 -22.94 22.26 12.53
N LYS A 120 -23.17 23.58 12.53
CA LYS A 120 -22.08 24.58 12.38
C LYS A 120 -21.05 24.48 13.50
N LYS A 121 -21.50 24.28 14.75
CA LYS A 121 -20.61 24.06 15.90
C LYS A 121 -19.80 22.77 15.75
N ALA A 122 -20.43 21.66 15.33
CA ALA A 122 -19.75 20.39 15.10
C ALA A 122 -18.67 20.52 14.02
N VAL A 123 -18.97 21.20 12.91
CA VAL A 123 -17.99 21.46 11.83
C VAL A 123 -16.84 22.33 12.33
N ALA A 124 -17.12 23.38 13.09
CA ALA A 124 -16.08 24.25 13.65
C ALA A 124 -15.17 23.50 14.65
N ALA A 125 -15.72 22.57 15.45
CA ALA A 125 -14.94 21.69 16.32
C ALA A 125 -14.01 20.78 15.53
N MET A 126 -14.53 20.15 14.46
CA MET A 126 -13.74 19.28 13.58
C MET A 126 -12.63 20.03 12.83
N GLN A 127 -12.83 21.33 12.55
CA GLN A 127 -11.83 22.20 11.94
C GLN A 127 -10.83 22.78 12.95
N GLY A 128 -10.93 22.45 14.25
CA GLY A 128 -10.05 22.97 15.29
C GLY A 128 -10.23 24.46 15.59
N LYS A 129 -11.36 25.07 15.18
CA LYS A 129 -11.65 26.50 15.34
C LYS A 129 -12.41 26.83 16.64
N LEU A 130 -12.44 25.90 17.58
CA LEU A 130 -13.25 25.97 18.81
C LEU A 130 -12.42 26.12 20.09
N THR A 131 -11.22 26.65 19.96
CA THR A 131 -10.41 27.21 21.05
C THR A 131 -10.53 28.72 21.08
#